data_AF-A0A914HCT0-F1
#
_entry.id   AF-A0A914HCT0-F1
#
_cell.length_a   1.000
_cell.length_b   1.000
_cell.length_c   1.000
_cell.angle_alpha   90.00
_cell.angle_beta   90.00
_cell.angle_gamma   90.00
#
_symmetry.space_group_name_H-M   'P 1'
#
loop_
_entity.id
_entity.type
_entity.pdbx_description
1 polymer ?
#
loop_
_entity_poly.entity_id
_entity_poly.type
_entity_poly.pdbx_seq_one_letter_code
_entity_poly.pdbx_strand_id
1 'polypeptide(L)'
;MPPPEKKCKRQSATIFICAEVLLNIFRCLGHAELGLKIALISCRFNALVDKHFGDNRKWTLGWLEIRSSEDGTDAAELFKKNEYGNFIQLPFPQRASPDNIIGFERIFINTFSRRTSH
;
A
#
# COMPACT_ATOMS: atom_id res chain seq x y z
N MET A 1 19.39 -5.81 17.72
CA MET A 1 19.79 -4.80 16.71
C MET A 1 18.50 -4.15 16.21
N PRO A 2 18.25 -2.86 16.49
CA PRO A 2 17.02 -2.20 16.03
C PRO A 2 17.05 -2.02 14.50
N PRO A 3 15.89 -1.94 13.83
CA PRO A 3 15.82 -1.79 12.38
C PRO A 3 16.38 -0.41 11.96
N PRO A 4 17.00 -0.30 10.77
CA PRO A 4 17.56 0.96 10.29
C PRO A 4 16.45 2.00 10.09
N GLU A 5 16.64 3.18 10.67
CA GLU A 5 15.72 4.32 10.58
C GLU A 5 15.57 4.79 9.13
N LYS A 6 14.37 4.66 8.55
CA LYS A 6 14.07 5.07 7.18
C LYS A 6 14.14 6.61 7.05
N LYS A 7 15.24 7.14 6.52
CA LYS A 7 15.39 8.59 6.23
C LYS A 7 14.60 8.99 4.99
N CYS A 8 13.47 9.64 5.19
CA CYS A 8 12.62 10.17 4.13
C CYS A 8 12.86 11.70 3.99
N LYS A 9 13.28 12.16 2.79
CA LYS A 9 13.65 13.58 2.55
C LYS A 9 12.41 14.49 2.61
N ARG A 10 12.53 15.61 3.35
CA ARG A 10 11.47 16.61 3.56
C ARG A 10 11.35 17.54 2.35
N GLN A 11 10.28 17.40 1.54
CA GLN A 11 9.82 18.47 0.67
C GLN A 11 8.30 18.38 0.44
N SER A 12 7.53 19.29 1.05
CA SER A 12 6.35 19.96 0.44
C SER A 12 5.66 20.92 1.43
N ALA A 13 5.14 22.03 0.89
CA ALA A 13 4.38 23.06 1.61
C ALA A 13 3.13 22.45 2.25
N THR A 14 2.94 22.67 3.56
CA THR A 14 2.05 21.84 4.39
C THR A 14 0.69 22.50 4.62
N ILE A 15 -0.39 21.84 4.23
CA ILE A 15 -1.70 22.03 4.88
C ILE A 15 -1.58 21.44 6.29
N PHE A 16 -1.66 22.28 7.32
CA PHE A 16 -1.49 21.86 8.72
C PHE A 16 -2.82 21.35 9.29
N ILE A 17 -3.19 20.12 8.95
CA ILE A 17 -4.29 19.40 9.63
C ILE A 17 -3.72 18.76 10.89
N CYS A 18 -4.43 18.80 12.03
CA CYS A 18 -3.97 18.15 13.26
C CYS A 18 -3.80 16.62 13.06
N ALA A 19 -2.75 16.05 13.65
CA ALA A 19 -2.49 14.61 13.58
C ALA A 19 -3.67 13.76 14.10
N GLU A 20 -4.33 14.19 15.17
CA GLU A 20 -5.51 13.50 15.72
C GLU A 20 -6.68 13.48 14.74
N VAL A 21 -6.89 14.58 14.02
CA VAL A 21 -7.93 14.68 12.99
C VAL A 21 -7.65 13.70 11.85
N LEU A 22 -6.41 13.60 11.40
CA LEU A 22 -6.00 12.62 10.39
C LEU A 22 -6.18 11.19 10.89
N LEU A 23 -5.79 10.90 12.12
CA LEU A 23 -5.95 9.56 12.72
C LEU A 23 -7.43 9.18 12.84
N ASN A 24 -8.33 10.13 13.14
CA ASN A 24 -9.77 9.89 13.13
C ASN A 24 -10.29 9.58 11.73
N ILE A 25 -9.83 10.29 10.70
CA ILE A 25 -10.19 10.00 9.29
C ILE A 25 -9.70 8.61 8.88
N PHE A 26 -8.50 8.21 9.32
CA PHE A 26 -7.93 6.91 8.96
C PHE A 26 -8.79 5.73 9.45
N ARG A 27 -9.54 5.89 10.55
CA ARG A 27 -10.47 4.86 11.04
C ARG A 27 -11.59 4.53 10.05
N CYS A 28 -11.88 5.43 9.11
CA CYS A 28 -12.89 5.23 8.08
C CYS A 28 -12.30 4.64 6.78
N LEU A 29 -10.98 4.50 6.68
CA LEU A 29 -10.30 4.02 5.48
C LEU A 29 -9.84 2.57 5.66
N GLY A 30 -9.88 1.79 4.58
CA GLY A 30 -9.37 0.42 4.60
C GLY A 30 -7.85 0.36 4.74
N HIS A 31 -7.32 -0.69 5.39
CA HIS A 31 -5.87 -0.86 5.62
C HIS A 31 -5.03 -0.74 4.34
N ALA A 32 -5.53 -1.26 3.22
CA ALA A 32 -4.84 -1.16 1.93
C ALA A 32 -4.80 0.25 1.36
N GLU A 33 -5.85 1.04 1.57
CA GLU A 33 -5.86 2.43 1.14
C GLU A 33 -4.87 3.26 1.96
N LEU A 34 -4.85 3.05 3.27
CA LEU A 34 -3.87 3.68 4.16
C LEU A 34 -2.43 3.28 3.81
N GLY A 35 -2.16 1.98 3.68
CA GLY A 35 -0.81 1.44 3.49
C GLY A 35 -0.24 1.63 2.09
N LEU A 36 -1.08 1.58 1.05
CA LEU A 36 -0.62 1.60 -0.35
C LEU A 36 -0.93 2.92 -1.07
N LYS A 37 -1.88 3.74 -0.59
CA LYS A 37 -2.10 5.08 -1.16
C LYS A 37 -1.57 6.16 -0.23
N ILE A 38 -2.10 6.24 0.99
CA ILE A 38 -1.85 7.40 1.86
C ILE A 38 -0.42 7.45 2.38
N ALA A 39 0.11 6.33 2.87
CA ALA A 39 1.48 6.24 3.41
C ALA A 39 2.54 6.68 2.39
N LEU A 40 2.31 6.40 1.10
CA LEU A 40 3.27 6.69 0.04
C LEU A 40 3.35 8.18 -0.32
N ILE A 41 2.31 8.96 -0.02
CA ILE A 41 2.23 10.38 -0.39
C ILE A 41 3.33 11.20 0.29
N SER A 42 3.60 10.95 1.58
CA SER A 42 4.64 11.68 2.30
C SER A 42 5.16 10.93 3.52
N CYS A 43 6.37 11.29 3.96
CA CYS A 43 6.96 10.78 5.19
C CYS A 43 6.06 11.01 6.41
N ARG A 44 5.35 12.14 6.44
CA ARG A 44 4.41 12.47 7.51
C ARG A 44 3.22 11.51 7.52
N PHE A 45 2.66 11.22 6.35
CA PHE A 45 1.57 10.25 6.24
C PHE A 45 2.05 8.84 6.56
N ASN A 46 3.24 8.44 6.11
CA ASN A 46 3.83 7.16 6.48
C ASN A 46 3.89 6.99 8.00
N ALA A 47 4.47 7.96 8.72
CA ALA A 47 4.57 7.91 10.18
C ALA A 47 3.20 7.91 10.88
N LEU A 48 2.20 8.60 10.33
CA LEU A 48 0.84 8.60 10.88
C LEU A 48 0.10 7.28 10.61
N VAL A 49 0.29 6.68 9.44
CA VAL A 49 -0.24 5.36 9.10
C VAL A 49 0.43 4.30 9.99
N ASP A 50 1.75 4.40 10.20
CA ASP A 50 2.49 3.58 11.14
C ASP A 50 1.88 3.69 12.56
N LYS A 51 1.68 4.92 13.05
CA LYS A 51 1.05 5.17 14.35
C LYS A 51 -0.39 4.65 14.43
N HIS A 52 -1.17 4.76 13.36
CA HIS A 52 -2.58 4.36 13.32
C HIS A 52 -2.75 2.85 13.46
N PHE A 53 -1.94 2.10 12.72
CA PHE A 53 -1.89 0.65 12.81
C PHE A 53 -1.32 0.19 14.18
N GLY A 54 -0.51 1.03 14.83
CA GLY A 54 -0.02 0.83 16.19
C GLY A 54 1.10 -0.20 16.28
N ASP A 55 1.76 -0.25 17.45
CA ASP A 55 3.01 -1.01 17.63
C ASP A 55 2.81 -2.54 17.73
N ASN A 56 1.57 -3.02 17.91
CA ASN A 56 1.30 -4.44 18.23
C ASN A 56 0.11 -5.06 17.49
N ARG A 57 -0.55 -4.34 16.57
CA ARG A 57 -1.59 -4.95 15.74
C ARG A 57 -1.03 -5.21 14.35
N LYS A 58 -1.05 -6.48 14.02
CA LYS A 58 -0.64 -6.98 12.72
C LYS A 58 -1.81 -6.81 11.75
N TRP A 59 -1.66 -5.98 10.71
CA TRP A 59 -2.73 -5.75 9.71
C TRP A 59 -2.48 -6.46 8.38
N THR A 60 -3.53 -7.05 7.83
CA THR A 60 -3.51 -7.69 6.50
C THR A 60 -4.13 -6.78 5.45
N LEU A 61 -3.53 -6.75 4.25
CA LEU A 61 -4.04 -5.99 3.10
C LEU A 61 -5.26 -6.63 2.42
N GLY A 62 -5.65 -7.84 2.85
CA GLY A 62 -6.75 -8.61 2.28
C GLY A 62 -6.32 -9.37 1.02
N TRP A 63 -7.23 -9.48 0.06
CA TRP A 63 -6.99 -10.18 -1.21
C TRP A 63 -6.42 -9.22 -2.26
N LEU A 64 -5.19 -9.50 -2.70
CA LEU A 64 -4.54 -8.79 -3.78
C LEU A 64 -4.34 -9.70 -4.99
N GLU A 65 -4.36 -9.09 -6.16
CA GLU A 65 -4.05 -9.73 -7.43
C GLU A 65 -3.04 -8.88 -8.19
N ILE A 66 -1.94 -9.50 -8.61
CA ILE A 66 -0.95 -8.89 -9.48
C ILE A 66 -1.17 -9.46 -10.87
N ARG A 67 -1.44 -8.60 -11.85
CA ARG A 67 -1.65 -8.98 -13.26
C ARG A 67 -0.50 -8.42 -14.10
N SER A 68 0.00 -9.20 -15.05
CA SER A 68 0.85 -8.65 -16.12
C SER A 68 0.02 -7.73 -17.01
N SER A 69 0.57 -6.58 -17.42
CA SER A 69 -0.05 -5.73 -18.43
C SER A 69 -0.17 -6.48 -19.76
N GLU A 70 -1.35 -6.39 -20.39
CA GLU A 70 -1.63 -7.02 -21.69
C GLU A 70 -0.94 -6.28 -22.85
N ASP A 71 -0.49 -5.04 -22.63
CA ASP A 71 0.01 -4.15 -23.68
C ASP A 71 1.49 -4.40 -24.05
N GLY A 72 2.08 -5.51 -23.57
CA GLY A 72 3.49 -5.85 -23.84
C GLY A 72 4.50 -4.92 -23.16
N THR A 73 4.04 -4.05 -22.26
CA THR A 73 4.89 -3.37 -21.30
C THR A 73 5.17 -4.37 -20.19
N ASP A 74 6.42 -4.60 -19.79
CA ASP A 74 6.78 -5.47 -18.67
C ASP A 74 6.29 -4.92 -17.30
N ALA A 75 5.26 -4.09 -17.29
CA ALA A 75 4.63 -3.50 -16.13
C ALA A 75 3.58 -4.47 -15.56
N ALA A 76 3.67 -4.71 -14.26
CA ALA A 76 2.62 -5.36 -13.52
C ALA A 76 1.58 -4.32 -13.04
N GLU A 77 0.34 -4.75 -12.87
CA GLU A 77 -0.75 -3.99 -12.27
C GLU A 77 -1.22 -4.67 -10.97
N LEU A 78 -1.46 -3.87 -9.92
CA LEU A 78 -1.88 -4.36 -8.61
C LEU A 78 -3.38 -4.08 -8.44
N PHE A 79 -4.14 -5.11 -8.10
CA PHE A 79 -5.56 -5.04 -7.84
C PHE A 79 -5.87 -5.54 -6.43
N LYS A 80 -6.91 -4.98 -5.81
CA LYS A 80 -7.45 -5.45 -4.54
C LYS A 80 -8.94 -5.79 -4.70
N LYS A 81 -9.34 -6.93 -4.14
CA LYS A 81 -10.76 -7.27 -4.03
C LYS A 81 -11.40 -6.46 -2.89
N ASN A 82 -12.48 -5.75 -3.19
CA ASN A 82 -13.28 -5.04 -2.19
C ASN A 82 -14.33 -5.96 -1.56
N GLU A 83 -15.06 -5.43 -0.58
CA GLU A 83 -16.13 -6.14 0.14
C GLU A 83 -17.30 -6.60 -0.76
N TYR A 84 -17.50 -5.92 -1.90
CA TYR A 84 -18.51 -6.28 -2.92
C TYR A 84 -17.99 -7.30 -3.94
N GLY A 85 -16.76 -7.76 -3.80
CA GLY A 85 -16.12 -8.74 -4.67
C GLY A 85 -15.51 -8.17 -5.96
N ASN A 86 -15.54 -6.86 -6.15
CA ASN A 86 -14.94 -6.18 -7.31
C ASN A 86 -13.45 -5.92 -7.09
N PHE A 87 -12.67 -5.95 -8.17
CA PHE A 87 -11.25 -5.61 -8.16
C PHE A 87 -11.04 -4.13 -8.44
N ILE A 88 -10.36 -3.44 -7.52
CA ILE A 88 -9.99 -2.03 -7.63
C ILE A 88 -8.48 -1.96 -7.84
N GLN A 89 -8.04 -1.20 -8.84
CA GLN A 89 -6.61 -0.97 -9.08
C GLN A 89 -5.99 -0.16 -7.93
N LEU A 90 -4.85 -0.62 -7.45
CA LEU A 90 -4.01 0.04 -6.46
C LEU A 90 -2.68 0.44 -7.09
N PRO A 91 -2.08 1.55 -6.63
CA PRO A 91 -0.74 1.91 -7.06
C PRO A 91 0.28 0.88 -6.57
N PHE A 92 1.29 0.60 -7.39
CA PHE A 92 2.43 -0.16 -6.91
C PHE A 92 3.20 0.64 -5.85
N PRO A 93 3.57 0.01 -4.72
CA PRO A 93 4.37 0.68 -3.73
C PRO A 93 5.76 1.01 -4.29
N GLN A 94 6.01 2.31 -4.52
CA GLN A 94 7.32 2.83 -4.92
C GLN A 94 8.31 2.93 -3.74
N ARG A 95 7.80 2.79 -2.51
CA ARG A 95 8.59 2.77 -1.27
C ARG A 95 8.19 1.56 -0.44
N ALA A 96 9.10 1.14 0.43
CA ALA A 96 8.83 0.08 1.39
C ALA A 96 7.55 0.39 2.18
N SER A 97 6.69 -0.60 2.31
CA SER A 97 5.45 -0.50 3.07
C SER A 97 5.71 -0.13 4.53
N PRO A 98 4.70 0.46 5.21
CA PRO A 98 4.63 0.57 6.67
C PRO A 98 5.03 -0.74 7.35
N ASP A 99 5.85 -0.67 8.40
CA ASP A 99 6.50 -1.86 9.02
C ASP A 99 5.50 -2.78 9.76
N ASN A 100 4.29 -2.27 10.00
CA ASN A 100 3.19 -2.94 10.69
C ASN A 100 2.15 -3.57 9.76
N ILE A 101 2.36 -3.49 8.45
CA ILE A 101 1.63 -4.31 7.49
C ILE A 101 2.30 -5.68 7.44
N ILE A 102 1.60 -6.70 7.94
CA ILE A 102 2.18 -8.03 8.15
C ILE A 102 1.95 -9.00 7.00
N GLY A 103 1.23 -8.58 5.97
CA GLY A 103 1.02 -9.37 4.76
C GLY A 103 -0.39 -9.29 4.19
N PHE A 104 -0.81 -10.40 3.60
CA PHE A 104 -1.97 -10.49 2.73
C PHE A 104 -2.77 -11.71 3.15
N GLU A 105 -4.10 -11.61 3.06
CA GLU A 105 -4.96 -12.78 3.29
C GLU A 105 -4.89 -13.73 2.08
N ARG A 106 -4.76 -13.17 0.88
CA ARG A 106 -4.52 -13.92 -0.36
C ARG A 106 -3.75 -13.04 -1.35
N ILE A 107 -2.76 -13.61 -2.02
CA ILE A 107 -2.12 -12.98 -3.18
C ILE A 107 -2.29 -13.93 -4.36
N PHE A 108 -2.83 -13.41 -5.45
CA PHE A 108 -2.85 -14.10 -6.73
C PHE A 108 -1.87 -13.41 -7.68
N ILE A 109 -1.05 -14.17 -8.39
CA ILE A 109 -0.12 -13.64 -9.39
C ILE A 109 -0.51 -14.29 -10.71
N ASN A 110 -1.01 -13.48 -11.64
CA ASN A 110 -1.38 -13.91 -12.97
C ASN A 110 -0.30 -13.48 -13.95
N THR A 111 0.55 -14.43 -14.35
CA THR A 111 1.62 -14.20 -15.32
C THR A 111 1.11 -14.52 -16.73
N PHE A 112 1.07 -13.53 -17.62
CA PHE A 112 0.83 -13.80 -19.03
C PHE A 112 2.11 -14.36 -19.66
N SER A 113 2.15 -15.67 -19.91
CA SER A 113 3.28 -16.29 -20.60
C SER A 113 3.16 -16.04 -22.10
N ARG A 114 4.02 -15.18 -22.65
CA ARG A 114 4.17 -15.01 -24.09
C ARG A 114 4.79 -16.29 -24.65
N ARG A 115 4.00 -17.18 -25.27
CA ARG A 115 4.56 -18.28 -26.09
C ARG A 115 5.39 -17.65 -27.20
N THR A 116 6.70 -17.67 -27.06
CA THR A 116 7.62 -17.45 -28.17
C THR A 116 7.55 -18.69 -29.05
N SER A 117 6.71 -18.67 -30.08
CA SER A 117 6.80 -19.63 -31.17
C SER A 117 8.09 -19.35 -31.95
N HIS A 118 9.02 -20.29 -31.89
CA HIS A 118 10.19 -20.37 -32.77
C HIS A 118 9.78 -20.79 -34.18
#